data_AF-A0A0S4LPI5-F1
#
_entry.id   AF-A0A0S4LPI5-F1
#
_cell.length_a   1.000
_cell.length_b   1.000
_cell.length_c   1.000
_cell.angle_alpha   90.00
_cell.angle_beta   90.00
_cell.angle_gamma   90.00
#
_symmetry.space_group_name_H-M   'P 1'
#
loop_
_entity.id
_entity.type
_entity.pdbx_description
1 polymer ?
#
loop_
_entity_poly.entity_id
_entity_poly.type
_entity_poly.pdbx_seq_one_letter_code
_entity_poly.pdbx_strand_id
1 'polypeptide(L)'
;MSATPSLSESVSRPSGTKILPSLGFLLVTGGLFLSGWFAYLWFKPAPAPYNYQLVDEGNVTKFDSLPVQAWPDLTIAKYEVHVPSVDKPIAIAYRASKGNGRSVLLHWENLVSEPVGSMGSDLSELATIATDITKHVPKGAVILAWWDTSQQIGLLSERDTLFTSHLGQPRIAPSYWKDRADVIAEYERQFWGASGSSEEERKFQQFVDALSSETNTGPALLRELVGAREAYIVVHPSDLYKLGLMRPDRVDIAFKDFPLTGNVHGLANQVKAWMKEYGYDTYTLQSLSEKLVRAYFLNEGKKGKILLSQMLPLMNSTPVDLQAMQLVHKHGGYWVYKIPGN
;
A
#
# COMPACT_ATOMS: atom_id res chain seq x y z
N MET A 1 -83.69 77.69 7.96
CA MET A 1 -83.63 76.22 8.07
C MET A 1 -82.21 75.84 7.68
N SER A 2 -81.23 75.88 8.59
CA SER A 2 -80.99 74.94 9.71
C SER A 2 -80.63 73.55 9.17
N ALA A 3 -79.49 72.92 9.48
CA ALA A 3 -78.44 73.24 10.43
C ALA A 3 -77.12 72.56 10.03
N THR A 4 -76.01 73.23 10.34
CA THR A 4 -74.66 72.66 10.47
C THR A 4 -74.61 71.69 11.66
N PRO A 5 -73.66 70.74 11.65
CA PRO A 5 -72.74 70.70 12.77
C PRO A 5 -71.28 70.64 12.33
N SER A 6 -70.47 71.46 12.99
CA SER A 6 -69.02 71.39 13.12
C SER A 6 -68.61 70.27 14.08
N LEU A 7 -67.45 69.62 13.87
CA LEU A 7 -66.31 69.58 14.83
C LEU A 7 -65.25 68.53 14.44
N SER A 8 -64.00 69.03 14.37
CA SER A 8 -62.72 68.46 14.85
C SER A 8 -62.23 67.05 14.48
N GLU A 9 -60.98 67.05 13.98
CA GLU A 9 -59.90 66.04 14.12
C GLU A 9 -60.11 64.67 13.44
N SER A 10 -59.12 64.05 12.78
CA SER A 10 -57.68 64.00 13.07
C SER A 10 -56.89 63.72 11.78
N VAL A 11 -55.70 64.30 11.67
CA VAL A 11 -54.70 63.92 10.66
C VAL A 11 -54.09 62.59 11.06
N SER A 12 -54.46 61.53 10.35
CA SER A 12 -53.84 60.19 10.49
C SER A 12 -52.79 59.97 9.39
N ARG A 13 -51.51 60.17 9.72
CA ARG A 13 -50.40 59.34 9.21
C ARG A 13 -49.97 58.43 10.37
N PRO A 14 -49.30 57.27 10.18
CA PRO A 14 -48.94 56.52 8.96
C PRO A 14 -49.20 54.99 9.08
N SER A 15 -49.13 54.24 7.99
CA SER A 15 -48.89 52.79 8.04
C SER A 15 -47.97 52.36 6.89
N GLY A 16 -46.71 52.79 6.98
CA GLY A 16 -45.64 52.25 6.13
C GLY A 16 -45.47 50.76 6.42
N THR A 17 -45.82 49.93 5.44
CA THR A 17 -45.11 48.71 5.03
C THR A 17 -44.17 48.08 6.08
N LYS A 18 -44.73 47.28 6.99
CA LYS A 18 -43.98 46.31 7.83
C LYS A 18 -43.42 45.10 7.06
N ILE A 19 -43.29 45.20 5.73
CA ILE A 19 -42.81 44.12 4.86
C ILE A 19 -41.29 44.27 4.57
N LEU A 20 -40.73 45.48 4.71
CA LEU A 20 -39.29 45.71 4.46
C LEU A 20 -38.36 45.19 5.58
N PRO A 21 -38.64 45.37 6.89
CA PRO A 21 -37.71 44.95 7.94
C PRO A 21 -37.58 43.43 8.06
N SER A 22 -38.67 42.69 7.81
CA SER A 22 -38.72 41.22 7.87
C SER A 22 -37.99 40.57 6.69
N LEU A 23 -38.05 41.20 5.50
CA LEU A 23 -37.31 40.73 4.33
C LEU A 23 -35.80 40.92 4.50
N GLY A 24 -35.37 42.03 5.10
CA GLY A 24 -33.96 42.26 5.44
C GLY A 24 -33.43 41.25 6.47
N PHE A 25 -34.21 40.93 7.50
CA PHE A 25 -33.81 39.93 8.51
C PHE A 25 -33.73 38.52 7.92
N LEU A 26 -34.65 38.14 7.02
CA LEU A 26 -34.61 36.87 6.29
C LEU A 26 -33.41 36.77 5.34
N LEU A 27 -33.06 37.85 4.65
CA LEU A 27 -31.89 37.90 3.77
C LEU A 27 -30.57 37.79 4.54
N VAL A 28 -30.44 38.47 5.68
CA VAL A 28 -29.25 38.38 6.54
C VAL A 28 -29.13 36.98 7.17
N THR A 29 -30.24 36.43 7.68
CA THR A 29 -30.25 35.09 8.29
C THR A 29 -29.97 34.01 7.24
N GLY A 30 -30.56 34.13 6.05
CA GLY A 30 -30.28 33.25 4.91
C GLY A 30 -28.84 33.37 4.41
N GLY A 31 -28.28 34.58 4.36
CA GLY A 31 -26.88 34.82 3.99
C GLY A 31 -25.89 34.23 4.98
N LEU A 32 -26.15 34.35 6.29
CA LEU A 32 -25.34 33.72 7.34
C LEU A 32 -25.45 32.20 7.31
N PHE A 33 -26.64 31.66 7.06
CA PHE A 33 -26.84 30.21 6.90
C PHE A 33 -26.09 29.67 5.68
N LEU A 34 -26.19 30.32 4.52
CA LEU A 34 -25.45 29.95 3.31
C LEU A 34 -23.94 30.08 3.51
N SER A 35 -23.48 31.12 4.22
CA SER A 35 -22.06 31.30 4.55
C SER A 35 -21.55 30.22 5.50
N GLY A 36 -22.33 29.86 6.53
CA GLY A 36 -22.02 28.77 7.44
C GLY A 36 -22.02 27.40 6.74
N TRP A 37 -22.96 27.18 5.82
CA TRP A 37 -23.02 25.98 4.98
C TRP A 37 -21.83 25.91 4.01
N PHE A 38 -21.47 27.04 3.39
CA PHE A 38 -20.33 27.12 2.47
C PHE A 38 -19.02 26.92 3.23
N ALA A 39 -18.87 27.54 4.41
CA ALA A 39 -17.74 27.27 5.31
C ALA A 39 -17.69 25.79 5.70
N TYR A 40 -18.81 25.18 6.07
CA TYR A 40 -18.88 23.76 6.40
C TYR A 40 -18.48 22.85 5.23
N LEU A 41 -18.94 23.12 4.00
CA LEU A 41 -18.53 22.39 2.81
C LEU A 41 -17.05 22.64 2.47
N TRP A 42 -16.55 23.85 2.69
CA TRP A 42 -15.16 24.25 2.44
C TRP A 42 -14.19 23.60 3.44
N PHE A 43 -14.62 23.39 4.68
CA PHE A 43 -13.84 22.74 5.74
C PHE A 43 -14.06 21.22 5.82
N LYS A 44 -14.98 20.64 5.04
CA LYS A 44 -15.12 19.18 4.96
C LYS A 44 -13.88 18.59 4.28
N PRO A 45 -13.17 17.65 4.92
CA PRO A 45 -12.12 16.92 4.25
C PRO A 45 -12.70 16.24 3.02
N ALA A 46 -12.07 16.45 1.86
CA ALA A 46 -12.50 15.78 0.65
C ALA A 46 -12.43 14.25 0.88
N PRO A 47 -13.42 13.47 0.42
CA PRO A 47 -13.53 12.03 0.71
C PRO A 47 -12.37 11.26 0.09
N ALA A 48 -11.93 10.16 0.72
CA ALA A 48 -10.86 9.32 0.17
C ALA A 48 -11.09 9.02 -1.32
N PRO A 49 -10.03 9.05 -2.16
CA PRO A 49 -10.18 8.92 -3.60
C PRO A 49 -10.61 7.51 -4.05
N TYR A 50 -10.59 6.54 -3.15
CA TYR A 50 -11.15 5.20 -3.33
C TYR A 50 -11.81 4.72 -2.04
N ASN A 51 -12.57 3.64 -2.15
CA ASN A 51 -13.14 2.94 -1.00
C ASN A 51 -13.02 1.41 -1.15
N TYR A 52 -13.04 0.73 -0.01
CA TYR A 52 -13.15 -0.72 0.09
C TYR A 52 -14.61 -1.13 0.25
N GLN A 53 -15.10 -1.97 -0.65
CA GLN A 53 -16.42 -2.57 -0.59
C GLN A 53 -16.29 -4.06 -0.27
N LEU A 54 -16.83 -4.49 0.87
CA LEU A 54 -16.90 -5.92 1.20
C LEU A 54 -17.82 -6.61 0.20
N VAL A 55 -17.28 -7.59 -0.52
CA VAL A 55 -18.01 -8.39 -1.49
C VAL A 55 -18.41 -9.72 -0.89
N ASP A 56 -17.49 -10.33 -0.15
CA ASP A 56 -17.73 -11.65 0.40
C ASP A 56 -16.89 -11.94 1.65
N GLU A 57 -17.38 -12.79 2.52
CA GLU A 57 -16.67 -13.23 3.73
C GLU A 57 -17.01 -14.69 4.05
N GLY A 58 -16.04 -15.43 4.58
CA GLY A 58 -16.22 -16.84 4.93
C GLY A 58 -14.92 -17.53 5.36
N ASN A 59 -14.97 -18.85 5.47
CA ASN A 59 -13.81 -19.69 5.74
C ASN A 59 -13.02 -19.98 4.44
N VAL A 60 -11.89 -20.67 4.56
CA VAL A 60 -11.05 -21.01 3.39
C VAL A 60 -11.76 -21.81 2.31
N THR A 61 -12.76 -22.63 2.65
CA THR A 61 -13.52 -23.45 1.68
C THR A 61 -14.44 -22.64 0.78
N LYS A 62 -14.73 -21.39 1.13
CA LYS A 62 -15.47 -20.48 0.26
C LYS A 62 -14.59 -19.86 -0.82
N PHE A 63 -13.27 -19.87 -0.61
CA PHE A 63 -12.26 -19.25 -1.46
C PHE A 63 -11.29 -20.32 -2.00
N ASP A 64 -11.84 -21.37 -2.62
CA ASP A 64 -11.06 -22.50 -3.15
C ASP A 64 -9.99 -22.11 -4.18
N SER A 65 -10.15 -20.94 -4.82
CA SER A 65 -9.15 -20.40 -5.75
C SER A 65 -7.92 -19.82 -5.06
N LEU A 66 -7.96 -19.55 -3.74
CA LEU A 66 -6.81 -19.09 -2.98
C LEU A 66 -6.03 -20.30 -2.44
N PRO A 67 -4.70 -20.31 -2.49
CA PRO A 67 -3.86 -21.42 -2.03
C PRO A 67 -3.69 -21.42 -0.51
N VAL A 68 -4.80 -21.45 0.24
CA VAL A 68 -4.82 -21.30 1.70
C VAL A 68 -5.50 -22.45 2.44
N GLN A 69 -5.75 -23.56 1.75
CA GLN A 69 -6.41 -24.75 2.32
C GLN A 69 -5.59 -25.39 3.45
N ALA A 70 -4.27 -25.18 3.47
CA ALA A 70 -3.39 -25.62 4.56
C ALA A 70 -3.66 -24.89 5.89
N TRP A 71 -4.46 -23.82 5.89
CA TRP A 71 -4.80 -23.02 7.08
C TRP A 71 -6.32 -22.94 7.26
N PRO A 72 -6.99 -24.05 7.63
CA PRO A 72 -8.46 -24.14 7.68
C PRO A 72 -9.11 -23.18 8.68
N ASP A 73 -8.35 -22.72 9.68
CA ASP A 73 -8.82 -21.83 10.74
C ASP A 73 -8.91 -20.35 10.31
N LEU A 74 -8.52 -20.02 9.08
CA LEU A 74 -8.58 -18.64 8.57
C LEU A 74 -10.00 -18.25 8.18
N THR A 75 -10.41 -17.08 8.65
CA THR A 75 -11.54 -16.33 8.09
C THR A 75 -10.99 -15.36 7.05
N ILE A 76 -11.61 -15.35 5.87
CA ILE A 76 -11.21 -14.56 4.71
C ILE A 76 -12.34 -13.61 4.35
N ALA A 77 -11.99 -12.35 4.12
CA ALA A 77 -12.88 -11.32 3.61
C ALA A 77 -12.33 -10.77 2.28
N LYS A 78 -13.15 -10.77 1.24
CA LYS A 78 -12.86 -10.24 -0.09
C LYS A 78 -13.45 -8.85 -0.23
N TYR A 79 -12.61 -7.90 -0.59
CA TYR A 79 -12.98 -6.52 -0.87
C TYR A 79 -12.69 -6.17 -2.32
N GLU A 80 -13.57 -5.38 -2.90
CA GLU A 80 -13.30 -4.63 -4.13
C GLU A 80 -12.87 -3.21 -3.78
N VAL A 81 -11.91 -2.68 -4.52
CA VAL A 81 -11.43 -1.30 -4.37
C VAL A 81 -12.00 -0.46 -5.50
N HIS A 82 -12.81 0.53 -5.16
CA HIS A 82 -13.55 1.36 -6.12
C HIS A 82 -13.09 2.81 -6.09
N VAL A 83 -12.93 3.41 -7.28
CA VAL A 83 -12.70 4.85 -7.45
C VAL A 83 -13.98 5.46 -8.04
N PRO A 84 -14.51 6.57 -7.51
CA PRO A 84 -15.81 7.11 -7.95
C PRO A 84 -15.94 7.41 -9.46
N SER A 85 -14.83 7.67 -10.15
CA SER A 85 -14.80 7.97 -11.58
C SER A 85 -14.64 6.75 -12.48
N VAL A 86 -14.60 5.53 -11.93
CA VAL A 86 -14.35 4.28 -12.65
C VAL A 86 -15.44 3.28 -12.30
N ASP A 87 -16.16 2.78 -13.31
CA ASP A 87 -17.30 1.87 -13.10
C ASP A 87 -16.90 0.49 -12.57
N LYS A 88 -15.67 0.07 -12.84
CA LYS A 88 -15.12 -1.24 -12.44
C LYS A 88 -14.17 -1.07 -11.26
N PRO A 89 -14.04 -2.09 -10.39
CA PRO A 89 -13.03 -2.06 -9.35
C PRO A 89 -11.62 -1.95 -9.95
N ILE A 90 -10.76 -1.21 -9.27
CA ILE A 90 -9.36 -1.01 -9.66
C ILE A 90 -8.43 -2.07 -9.03
N ALA A 91 -8.88 -2.73 -7.96
CA ALA A 91 -8.16 -3.80 -7.30
C ALA A 91 -9.10 -4.72 -6.50
N ILE A 92 -8.62 -5.91 -6.17
CA ILE A 92 -9.25 -6.86 -5.25
C ILE A 92 -8.29 -7.10 -4.08
N ALA A 93 -8.80 -6.96 -2.86
CA ALA A 93 -8.04 -7.19 -1.64
C ALA A 93 -8.66 -8.36 -0.87
N TYR A 94 -7.82 -9.31 -0.46
CA TYR A 94 -8.19 -10.39 0.44
C TYR A 94 -7.58 -10.12 1.80
N ARG A 95 -8.43 -10.10 2.82
CA ARG A 95 -8.04 -10.00 4.21
C ARG A 95 -8.19 -11.35 4.87
N ALA A 96 -7.25 -11.71 5.74
CA ALA A 96 -7.36 -12.92 6.54
C ALA A 96 -7.17 -12.62 8.02
N SER A 97 -7.85 -13.38 8.87
CA SER A 97 -7.66 -13.38 10.33
C SER A 97 -7.79 -14.80 10.86
N LYS A 98 -7.08 -15.08 11.96
CA LYS A 98 -7.22 -16.33 12.70
C LYS A 98 -8.01 -16.07 13.99
N GLY A 99 -9.22 -16.62 14.10
CA GLY A 99 -10.15 -16.32 15.20
C GLY A 99 -10.39 -14.80 15.35
N ASN A 100 -10.35 -14.31 16.59
CA ASN A 100 -10.46 -12.87 16.90
C ASN A 100 -9.11 -12.11 16.77
N GLY A 101 -8.13 -12.70 16.08
CA GLY A 101 -6.82 -12.11 15.86
C GLY A 101 -6.86 -10.89 14.92
N ARG A 102 -5.71 -10.22 14.78
CA ARG A 102 -5.57 -9.10 13.85
C ARG A 102 -5.81 -9.57 12.41
N SER A 103 -6.50 -8.73 11.66
CA SER A 103 -6.73 -8.94 10.24
C SER A 103 -5.53 -8.45 9.45
N VAL A 104 -5.02 -9.26 8.54
CA VAL A 104 -3.85 -8.98 7.72
C VAL A 104 -4.23 -8.94 6.24
N LEU A 105 -3.51 -8.16 5.45
CA LEU A 105 -3.60 -8.23 3.99
C LEU A 105 -3.03 -9.58 3.54
N LEU A 106 -3.89 -10.50 3.13
CA LEU A 106 -3.49 -11.82 2.64
C LEU A 106 -3.04 -11.75 1.18
N HIS A 107 -3.82 -11.09 0.32
CA HIS A 107 -3.50 -10.99 -1.11
C HIS A 107 -4.07 -9.70 -1.69
N TRP A 108 -3.39 -9.18 -2.72
CA TRP A 108 -3.77 -7.99 -3.45
C TRP A 108 -3.62 -8.24 -4.94
N GLU A 109 -4.71 -8.05 -5.68
CA GLU A 109 -4.74 -8.15 -7.13
C GLU A 109 -5.01 -6.76 -7.71
N ASN A 110 -4.10 -6.28 -8.56
CA ASN A 110 -4.29 -5.03 -9.29
C ASN A 110 -5.03 -5.29 -10.60
N LEU A 111 -6.17 -4.62 -10.81
CA LEU A 111 -6.97 -4.74 -12.04
C LEU A 111 -6.67 -3.62 -13.04
N VAL A 112 -5.79 -2.69 -12.67
CA VAL A 112 -5.28 -1.60 -13.49
C VAL A 112 -3.75 -1.62 -13.49
N SER A 113 -3.12 -1.04 -14.52
CA SER A 113 -1.66 -1.06 -14.68
C SER A 113 -0.91 -0.21 -13.65
N GLU A 114 -1.49 0.91 -13.21
CA GLU A 114 -0.94 1.74 -12.13
C GLU A 114 -1.49 1.24 -10.78
N PRO A 115 -0.67 0.59 -9.94
CA PRO A 115 -1.14 0.00 -8.70
C PRO A 115 -1.55 1.07 -7.69
N VAL A 116 -2.56 0.74 -6.89
CA VAL A 116 -3.03 1.55 -5.75
C VAL A 116 -2.96 0.67 -4.52
N GLY A 117 -2.51 1.21 -3.38
CA GLY A 117 -2.42 0.48 -2.11
C GLY A 117 -1.22 -0.48 -2.03
N SER A 118 -1.17 -1.50 -2.90
CA SER A 118 -0.10 -2.51 -2.91
C SER A 118 0.32 -2.92 -4.32
N MET A 119 1.56 -3.39 -4.47
CA MET A 119 2.09 -3.90 -5.75
C MET A 119 1.45 -5.22 -6.18
N GLY A 120 0.89 -5.98 -5.23
CA GLY A 120 0.45 -7.36 -5.47
C GLY A 120 1.62 -8.33 -5.66
N SER A 121 1.38 -9.59 -5.32
CA SER A 121 2.32 -10.70 -5.47
C SER A 121 1.53 -12.00 -5.55
N ASP A 122 2.12 -13.04 -6.15
CA ASP A 122 1.48 -14.36 -6.20
C ASP A 122 1.42 -14.97 -4.78
N LEU A 123 0.20 -15.20 -4.29
CA LEU A 123 -0.03 -15.79 -2.98
C LEU A 123 0.42 -17.26 -2.94
N SER A 124 0.39 -17.98 -4.06
CA SER A 124 0.77 -19.40 -4.14
C SER A 124 2.27 -19.57 -3.91
N GLU A 125 3.05 -18.65 -4.49
CA GLU A 125 4.49 -18.60 -4.26
C GLU A 125 4.79 -18.35 -2.77
N LEU A 126 4.09 -17.39 -2.16
CA LEU A 126 4.26 -17.07 -0.75
C LEU A 126 3.80 -18.19 0.19
N ALA A 127 2.70 -18.87 -0.12
CA ALA A 127 2.20 -20.01 0.64
C ALA A 127 3.22 -21.16 0.67
N THR A 128 3.93 -21.38 -0.44
CA THR A 128 5.02 -22.35 -0.53
C THR A 128 6.19 -21.92 0.35
N ILE A 129 6.61 -20.66 0.28
CA ILE A 129 7.66 -20.09 1.16
C ILE A 129 7.29 -20.23 2.64
N ALA A 130 6.06 -19.89 3.02
CA ALA A 130 5.60 -19.99 4.41
C ALA A 130 5.60 -21.43 4.93
N THR A 131 5.20 -22.37 4.07
CA THR A 131 5.25 -23.81 4.36
C THR A 131 6.68 -24.29 4.59
N ASP A 132 7.62 -23.87 3.74
CA ASP A 132 9.02 -24.29 3.87
C ASP A 132 9.74 -23.59 5.03
N ILE A 133 9.38 -22.34 5.33
CA ILE A 133 9.78 -21.65 6.57
C ILE A 133 9.33 -22.46 7.80
N THR A 134 8.10 -22.95 7.80
CA THR A 134 7.55 -23.76 8.91
C THR A 134 8.35 -25.03 9.15
N LYS A 135 8.88 -25.64 8.08
CA LYS A 135 9.68 -26.88 8.13
C LYS A 135 11.14 -26.62 8.52
N HIS A 136 11.75 -25.56 8.02
CA HIS A 136 13.21 -25.41 8.03
C HIS A 136 13.74 -24.30 8.93
N VAL A 137 12.95 -23.25 9.19
CA VAL A 137 13.38 -22.14 10.05
C VAL A 137 13.11 -22.52 11.52
N PRO A 138 14.10 -22.43 12.43
CA PRO A 138 13.89 -22.74 13.85
C PRO A 138 12.83 -21.85 14.49
N LYS A 139 12.06 -22.38 15.45
CA LYS A 139 10.96 -21.62 16.11
C LYS A 139 11.42 -20.34 16.82
N GLY A 140 12.66 -20.30 17.32
CA GLY A 140 13.23 -19.12 17.99
C GLY A 140 13.82 -18.07 17.05
N ALA A 141 13.95 -18.39 15.76
CA ALA A 141 14.48 -17.46 14.77
C ALA A 141 13.46 -16.36 14.46
N VAL A 142 13.95 -15.21 14.01
CA VAL A 142 13.11 -14.08 13.57
C VAL A 142 13.20 -13.92 12.06
N ILE A 143 12.08 -13.62 11.43
CA ILE A 143 12.00 -13.38 9.99
C ILE A 143 11.79 -11.90 9.74
N LEU A 144 12.65 -11.31 8.92
CA LEU A 144 12.49 -9.97 8.37
C LEU A 144 11.92 -10.10 6.96
N ALA A 145 10.96 -9.27 6.63
CA ALA A 145 10.51 -9.02 5.27
C ALA A 145 9.96 -7.60 5.22
N TRP A 146 9.48 -7.15 4.07
CA TRP A 146 8.62 -5.96 4.05
C TRP A 146 7.42 -6.15 5.00
N TRP A 147 6.84 -5.09 5.56
CA TRP A 147 5.85 -5.21 6.65
C TRP A 147 4.59 -6.00 6.28
N ASP A 148 4.17 -5.95 5.01
CA ASP A 148 3.03 -6.68 4.46
C ASP A 148 3.36 -8.17 4.33
N THR A 149 4.49 -8.50 3.70
CA THR A 149 5.01 -9.88 3.62
C THR A 149 5.32 -10.46 5.00
N SER A 150 5.79 -9.65 5.95
CA SER A 150 6.04 -10.08 7.33
C SER A 150 4.75 -10.53 8.02
N GLN A 151 3.65 -9.79 7.84
CA GLN A 151 2.37 -10.20 8.40
C GLN A 151 1.83 -11.46 7.73
N GLN A 152 1.96 -11.59 6.41
CA GLN A 152 1.54 -12.78 5.67
C GLN A 152 2.33 -14.02 6.12
N ILE A 153 3.66 -13.92 6.24
CA ILE A 153 4.50 -15.01 6.74
C ILE A 153 4.14 -15.35 8.18
N GLY A 154 3.94 -14.35 9.05
CA GLY A 154 3.54 -14.59 10.44
C GLY A 154 2.23 -15.35 10.54
N LEU A 155 1.23 -14.97 9.72
CA LEU A 155 -0.06 -15.66 9.64
C LEU A 155 0.09 -17.10 9.12
N LEU A 156 0.85 -17.31 8.04
CA LEU A 156 0.91 -18.57 7.30
C LEU A 156 1.98 -19.55 7.82
N SER A 157 2.94 -19.11 8.62
CA SER A 157 4.00 -20.00 9.14
C SER A 157 4.04 -20.10 10.67
N GLU A 158 3.27 -19.26 11.37
CA GLU A 158 3.31 -19.13 12.83
C GLU A 158 4.73 -18.91 13.37
N ARG A 159 5.61 -18.30 12.55
CA ARG A 159 6.95 -17.88 12.94
C ARG A 159 6.96 -16.43 13.35
N ASP A 160 7.87 -16.11 14.27
CA ASP A 160 8.13 -14.73 14.67
C ASP A 160 8.62 -13.91 13.48
N THR A 161 7.93 -12.81 13.21
CA THR A 161 8.33 -11.82 12.21
C THR A 161 8.63 -10.49 12.89
N LEU A 162 9.58 -9.73 12.32
CA LEU A 162 10.01 -8.46 12.92
C LEU A 162 8.89 -7.41 12.90
N PHE A 163 8.04 -7.44 11.89
CA PHE A 163 6.91 -6.52 11.72
C PHE A 163 5.59 -7.29 11.77
N THR A 164 4.73 -6.90 12.71
CA THR A 164 3.47 -7.58 13.05
C THR A 164 2.25 -6.68 12.90
N SER A 165 2.47 -5.38 12.63
CA SER A 165 1.42 -4.40 12.42
C SER A 165 1.37 -3.89 10.98
N HIS A 166 0.21 -3.40 10.56
CA HIS A 166 0.06 -2.67 9.31
C HIS A 166 0.76 -1.30 9.41
N LEU A 167 1.89 -1.16 8.69
CA LEU A 167 2.65 0.10 8.68
C LEU A 167 2.25 1.04 7.53
N GLY A 168 1.64 0.53 6.47
CA GLY A 168 1.15 1.34 5.35
C GLY A 168 2.23 2.11 4.57
N GLN A 169 3.47 1.61 4.56
CA GLN A 169 4.63 2.30 3.98
C GLN A 169 5.40 1.45 2.93
N PRO A 170 5.75 2.00 1.76
CA PRO A 170 5.37 3.31 1.27
C PRO A 170 3.88 3.36 0.92
N ARG A 171 3.38 4.59 0.78
CA ARG A 171 2.08 4.82 0.15
C ARG A 171 2.24 4.60 -1.35
N ILE A 172 1.51 3.62 -1.89
CA ILE A 172 1.42 3.39 -3.32
C ILE A 172 0.11 4.03 -3.80
N ALA A 173 0.24 5.19 -4.44
CA ALA A 173 -0.88 5.92 -5.00
C ALA A 173 -0.43 6.67 -6.26
N PRO A 174 -1.34 6.93 -7.22
CA PRO A 174 -1.02 7.72 -8.39
C PRO A 174 -0.54 9.12 -8.04
N SER A 175 0.37 9.65 -8.84
CA SER A 175 1.00 10.96 -8.59
C SER A 175 -0.02 12.11 -8.47
N TYR A 176 -1.14 12.04 -9.20
CA TYR A 176 -2.23 13.01 -9.14
C TYR A 176 -3.08 12.94 -7.85
N TRP A 177 -2.84 11.97 -6.96
CA TRP A 177 -3.42 11.92 -5.61
C TRP A 177 -2.48 12.43 -4.51
N LYS A 178 -1.32 13.00 -4.87
CA LYS A 178 -0.33 13.50 -3.91
C LYS A 178 -0.91 14.47 -2.88
N ASP A 179 -1.78 15.39 -3.31
CA ASP A 179 -2.43 16.38 -2.42
C ASP A 179 -3.51 15.77 -1.51
N ARG A 180 -3.78 14.47 -1.65
CA ARG A 180 -4.75 13.71 -0.86
C ARG A 180 -4.08 12.72 0.09
N ALA A 181 -2.75 12.78 0.24
CA ALA A 181 -1.97 11.81 1.00
C ALA A 181 -2.45 11.61 2.44
N ASP A 182 -2.78 12.70 3.16
CA ASP A 182 -3.23 12.62 4.56
C ASP A 182 -4.60 11.96 4.70
N VAL A 183 -5.52 12.27 3.78
CA VAL A 183 -6.85 11.64 3.74
C VAL A 183 -6.73 10.16 3.46
N ILE A 184 -5.87 9.77 2.52
CA ILE A 184 -5.60 8.36 2.23
C ILE A 184 -4.95 7.70 3.46
N ALA A 185 -4.04 8.37 4.15
CA ALA A 185 -3.37 7.84 5.34
C ALA A 185 -4.37 7.47 6.43
N GLU A 186 -5.27 8.40 6.71
CA GLU A 186 -6.29 8.22 7.73
C GLU A 186 -7.29 7.15 7.33
N TYR A 187 -7.74 7.13 6.07
CA TYR A 187 -8.64 6.12 5.56
C TYR A 187 -8.05 4.70 5.66
N GLU A 188 -6.80 4.52 5.23
CA GLU A 188 -6.10 3.24 5.32
C GLU A 188 -5.94 2.79 6.78
N ARG A 189 -5.57 3.69 7.68
CA ARG A 189 -5.45 3.38 9.11
C ARG A 189 -6.81 2.95 9.71
N GLN A 190 -7.90 3.60 9.34
CA GLN A 190 -9.23 3.20 9.80
C GLN A 190 -9.64 1.83 9.26
N PHE A 191 -9.33 1.55 8.00
CA PHE A 191 -9.70 0.28 7.36
C PHE A 191 -8.88 -0.92 7.87
N TRP A 192 -7.55 -0.77 7.99
CA TRP A 192 -6.64 -1.82 8.43
C TRP A 192 -6.54 -1.94 9.96
N GLY A 193 -7.00 -0.93 10.69
CA GLY A 193 -6.96 -0.88 12.15
C GLY A 193 -5.64 -0.34 12.70
N ALA A 194 -5.36 -0.64 13.97
CA ALA A 194 -4.25 -0.05 14.71
C ALA A 194 -2.91 -0.18 13.97
N SER A 195 -2.29 0.97 13.68
CA SER A 195 -0.94 1.08 13.14
C SER A 195 0.10 0.50 14.10
N GLY A 196 1.31 0.23 13.58
CA GLY A 196 2.44 -0.16 14.42
C GLY A 196 2.79 0.88 15.48
N SER A 197 3.51 0.46 16.51
CA SER A 197 4.06 1.41 17.48
C SER A 197 5.11 2.30 16.82
N SER A 198 5.38 3.49 17.39
CA SER A 198 6.46 4.35 16.88
C SER A 198 7.83 3.66 16.93
N GLU A 199 8.03 2.68 17.81
CA GLU A 199 9.23 1.85 17.83
C GLU A 199 9.28 0.90 16.62
N GLU A 200 8.17 0.25 16.28
CA GLU A 200 8.06 -0.63 15.11
C GLU A 200 8.26 0.15 13.81
N GLU A 201 7.67 1.35 13.70
CA GLU A 201 7.91 2.26 12.58
C GLU A 201 9.38 2.68 12.47
N ARG A 202 10.05 2.99 13.59
CA ARG A 202 11.48 3.31 13.61
C ARG A 202 12.33 2.12 13.15
N LYS A 203 12.04 0.91 13.64
CA LYS A 203 12.72 -0.32 13.20
C LYS A 203 12.49 -0.57 11.71
N PHE A 204 11.30 -0.26 11.21
CA PHE A 204 11.00 -0.38 9.79
C PHE A 204 11.82 0.61 8.94
N GLN A 205 11.99 1.86 9.37
CA GLN A 205 12.89 2.79 8.69
C GLN A 205 14.34 2.29 8.68
N GLN A 206 14.83 1.75 9.80
CA GLN A 206 16.16 1.15 9.87
C GLN A 206 16.32 -0.06 8.94
N PHE A 207 15.28 -0.88 8.80
CA PHE A 207 15.25 -1.99 7.85
C PHE A 207 15.33 -1.50 6.40
N VAL A 208 14.56 -0.46 6.05
CA VAL A 208 14.60 0.19 4.74
C VAL A 208 15.97 0.82 4.47
N ASP A 209 16.59 1.44 5.47
CA ASP A 209 17.95 1.97 5.37
C ASP A 209 18.98 0.86 5.15
N ALA A 210 18.84 -0.28 5.82
CA ALA A 210 19.71 -1.43 5.62
C ALA A 210 19.62 -1.99 4.19
N LEU A 211 18.40 -2.12 3.64
CA LEU A 211 18.17 -2.60 2.27
C LEU A 211 18.69 -1.64 1.18
N SER A 212 18.67 -0.33 1.45
CA SER A 212 19.19 0.72 0.55
C SER A 212 20.65 1.09 0.80
N SER A 213 21.32 0.43 1.74
CA SER A 213 22.75 0.62 2.01
C SER A 213 23.61 -0.21 1.06
N GLU A 214 24.90 0.08 1.01
CA GLU A 214 25.87 -0.72 0.26
C GLU A 214 25.86 -2.19 0.68
N THR A 215 26.19 -3.09 -0.26
CA THR A 215 26.09 -4.55 -0.09
C THR A 215 26.81 -5.10 1.16
N ASN A 216 27.93 -4.48 1.57
CA ASN A 216 28.70 -4.93 2.73
C ASN A 216 28.21 -4.30 4.05
N THR A 217 27.56 -3.15 3.99
CA THR A 217 27.09 -2.41 5.18
C THR A 217 25.70 -2.86 5.60
N GLY A 218 24.81 -3.11 4.63
CA GLY A 218 23.42 -3.48 4.89
C GLY A 218 23.24 -4.71 5.80
N PRO A 219 24.00 -5.81 5.62
CA PRO A 219 23.86 -7.00 6.49
C PRO A 219 24.20 -6.72 7.96
N ALA A 220 25.16 -5.83 8.24
CA ALA A 220 25.46 -5.41 9.61
C ALA A 220 24.30 -4.62 10.23
N LEU A 221 23.68 -3.72 9.48
CA LEU A 221 22.49 -2.98 9.93
C LEU A 221 21.29 -3.93 10.16
N LEU A 222 21.10 -4.93 9.29
CA LEU A 222 20.09 -5.97 9.51
C LEU A 222 20.37 -6.78 10.78
N ARG A 223 21.65 -7.10 11.05
CA ARG A 223 22.09 -7.81 12.26
C ARG A 223 21.82 -6.99 13.52
N GLU A 224 22.06 -5.68 13.51
CA GLU A 224 21.74 -4.79 14.63
C GLU A 224 20.24 -4.81 14.99
N LEU A 225 19.36 -4.91 13.99
CA LEU A 225 17.91 -4.95 14.20
C LEU A 225 17.42 -6.20 14.93
N VAL A 226 18.07 -7.34 14.71
CA VAL A 226 17.66 -8.64 15.27
C VAL A 226 18.51 -9.07 16.47
N GLY A 227 19.63 -8.40 16.71
CA GLY A 227 20.57 -8.74 17.75
C GLY A 227 21.13 -10.15 17.61
N ALA A 228 21.23 -10.87 18.73
CA ALA A 228 21.81 -12.22 18.78
C ALA A 228 20.89 -13.33 18.25
N ARG A 229 19.64 -13.02 17.89
CA ARG A 229 18.70 -14.04 17.38
C ARG A 229 19.17 -14.55 16.03
N GLU A 230 19.01 -15.85 15.81
CA GLU A 230 19.08 -16.37 14.44
C GLU A 230 18.00 -15.70 13.60
N ALA A 231 18.36 -15.24 12.40
CA ALA A 231 17.48 -14.40 11.62
C ALA A 231 17.58 -14.69 10.13
N TYR A 232 16.43 -14.57 9.46
CA TYR A 232 16.27 -14.78 8.04
C TYR A 232 15.59 -13.56 7.43
N ILE A 233 15.97 -13.20 6.22
CA ILE A 233 15.30 -12.13 5.47
C ILE A 233 14.65 -12.73 4.21
N VAL A 234 13.38 -12.38 3.99
CA VAL A 234 12.63 -12.70 2.78
C VAL A 234 12.47 -11.42 1.98
N VAL A 235 12.92 -11.45 0.72
CA VAL A 235 12.80 -10.32 -0.21
C VAL A 235 12.12 -10.74 -1.49
N HIS A 236 11.51 -9.76 -2.17
CA HIS A 236 10.79 -9.95 -3.41
C HIS A 236 11.06 -8.77 -4.38
N PRO A 237 11.01 -8.96 -5.72
CA PRO A 237 11.23 -7.88 -6.71
C PRO A 237 10.42 -6.61 -6.47
N SER A 238 9.16 -6.73 -6.01
CA SER A 238 8.32 -5.57 -5.70
C SER A 238 8.89 -4.70 -4.57
N ASP A 239 9.74 -5.23 -3.69
CA ASP A 239 10.39 -4.48 -2.62
C ASP A 239 11.37 -3.44 -3.19
N LEU A 240 11.92 -3.64 -4.40
CA LEU A 240 12.76 -2.63 -5.07
C LEU A 240 11.96 -1.35 -5.35
N TYR A 241 10.73 -1.51 -5.86
CA TYR A 241 9.86 -0.37 -6.11
C TYR A 241 9.43 0.30 -4.81
N LYS A 242 9.06 -0.51 -3.79
CA LYS A 242 8.72 0.03 -2.47
C LYS A 242 9.90 0.81 -1.86
N LEU A 243 11.12 0.30 -2.01
CA LEU A 243 12.35 0.95 -1.56
C LEU A 243 12.61 2.27 -2.29
N GLY A 244 12.41 2.33 -3.61
CA GLY A 244 12.54 3.57 -4.39
C GLY A 244 11.54 4.64 -4.01
N LEU A 245 10.30 4.27 -3.67
CA LEU A 245 9.32 5.23 -3.13
C LEU A 245 9.75 5.80 -1.77
N MET A 246 10.45 5.01 -0.94
CA MET A 246 10.89 5.44 0.40
C MET A 246 12.24 6.14 0.41
N ARG A 247 13.12 5.86 -0.56
CA ARG A 247 14.48 6.39 -0.68
C ARG A 247 14.78 6.84 -2.12
N PRO A 248 14.00 7.78 -2.69
CA PRO A 248 14.16 8.21 -4.08
C PRO A 248 15.53 8.82 -4.36
N ASP A 249 16.19 9.41 -3.36
CA ASP A 249 17.55 9.94 -3.49
C ASP A 249 18.63 8.85 -3.62
N ARG A 250 18.31 7.59 -3.29
CA ARG A 250 19.25 6.45 -3.33
C ARG A 250 18.90 5.43 -4.41
N VAL A 251 17.63 5.31 -4.74
CA VAL A 251 17.11 4.24 -5.60
C VAL A 251 16.24 4.86 -6.68
N ASP A 252 16.80 4.95 -7.89
CA ASP A 252 16.08 5.33 -9.11
C ASP A 252 15.51 4.07 -9.77
N ILE A 253 14.18 3.91 -9.68
CA ILE A 253 13.45 2.72 -10.07
C ILE A 253 12.22 3.07 -10.87
N ALA A 254 11.91 2.26 -11.87
CA ALA A 254 10.60 2.21 -12.52
C ALA A 254 10.12 0.76 -12.66
N PHE A 255 8.84 0.60 -12.98
CA PHE A 255 8.32 -0.68 -13.42
C PHE A 255 7.49 -0.52 -14.68
N LYS A 256 7.34 -1.60 -15.43
CA LYS A 256 6.42 -1.69 -16.56
C LYS A 256 5.92 -3.10 -16.74
N ASP A 257 4.63 -3.21 -17.06
CA ASP A 257 4.01 -4.48 -17.39
C ASP A 257 4.12 -4.76 -18.88
N PHE A 258 4.49 -5.99 -19.20
CA PHE A 258 4.64 -6.49 -20.56
C PHE A 258 3.75 -7.73 -20.75
N PRO A 259 2.98 -7.80 -21.85
CA PRO A 259 2.19 -8.98 -22.15
C PRO A 259 3.11 -10.16 -22.50
N LEU A 260 2.87 -11.31 -21.87
CA LEU A 260 3.51 -12.57 -22.21
C LEU A 260 2.78 -13.21 -23.40
N THR A 261 2.96 -12.68 -24.60
CA THR A 261 2.60 -13.40 -25.83
C THR A 261 3.65 -14.49 -26.02
N GLY A 262 3.26 -15.76 -26.26
CA GLY A 262 4.12 -16.98 -26.17
C GLY A 262 5.49 -17.03 -26.89
N ASN A 263 5.98 -15.92 -27.46
CA ASN A 263 7.36 -15.69 -27.86
C ASN A 263 8.16 -14.97 -26.75
N VAL A 264 8.71 -15.74 -25.81
CA VAL A 264 9.55 -15.23 -24.71
C VAL A 264 10.82 -14.50 -25.21
N HIS A 265 11.32 -14.85 -26.40
CA HIS A 265 12.47 -14.14 -27.01
C HIS A 265 12.12 -12.71 -27.46
N GLY A 266 10.86 -12.45 -27.83
CA GLY A 266 10.37 -11.10 -28.13
C GLY A 266 10.33 -10.20 -26.89
N LEU A 267 9.93 -10.76 -25.75
CA LEU A 267 9.83 -10.04 -24.48
C LEU A 267 11.19 -9.48 -24.03
N ALA A 268 12.24 -10.29 -24.06
CA ALA A 268 13.57 -9.85 -23.64
C ALA A 268 14.07 -8.63 -24.45
N ASN A 269 13.79 -8.61 -25.76
CA ASN A 269 14.15 -7.47 -26.62
C ASN A 269 13.32 -6.22 -26.29
N GLN A 270 12.02 -6.37 -26.04
CA GLN A 270 11.16 -5.25 -25.64
C GLN A 270 11.60 -4.64 -24.30
N VAL A 271 11.90 -5.48 -23.31
CA VAL A 271 12.38 -5.05 -22.00
C VAL A 271 13.73 -4.31 -22.13
N LYS A 272 14.68 -4.86 -22.90
CA LYS A 272 15.98 -4.20 -23.15
C LYS A 272 15.85 -2.89 -23.92
N ALA A 273 14.96 -2.82 -24.90
CA ALA A 273 14.70 -1.59 -25.64
C ALA A 273 14.15 -0.50 -24.71
N TRP A 274 13.17 -0.84 -23.87
CA TRP A 274 12.61 0.08 -22.88
C TRP A 274 13.66 0.52 -21.86
N MET A 275 14.43 -0.41 -21.29
CA MET A 275 15.54 -0.10 -20.38
C MET A 275 16.49 0.94 -20.97
N LYS A 276 16.91 0.75 -22.23
CA LYS A 276 17.82 1.66 -22.93
C LYS A 276 17.18 3.01 -23.25
N GLU A 277 15.91 3.03 -23.65
CA GLU A 277 15.16 4.24 -23.98
C GLU A 277 15.04 5.19 -22.77
N TYR A 278 14.81 4.64 -21.58
CA TYR A 278 14.62 5.41 -20.33
C TYR A 278 15.88 5.51 -19.46
N GLY A 279 17.03 5.01 -19.93
CA GLY A 279 18.33 5.23 -19.28
C GLY A 279 18.59 4.39 -18.03
N TYR A 280 17.93 3.25 -17.89
CA TYR A 280 18.21 2.27 -16.82
C TYR A 280 19.36 1.33 -17.22
N ASP A 281 20.09 0.78 -16.25
CA ASP A 281 21.26 -0.07 -16.49
C ASP A 281 21.03 -1.56 -16.21
N THR A 282 19.97 -1.88 -15.46
CA THR A 282 19.62 -3.26 -15.14
C THR A 282 18.11 -3.42 -14.89
N TYR A 283 17.64 -4.66 -14.90
CA TYR A 283 16.25 -4.99 -14.60
C TYR A 283 16.10 -6.39 -13.97
N THR A 284 14.98 -6.62 -13.31
CA THR A 284 14.49 -7.96 -12.92
C THR A 284 13.04 -8.14 -13.35
N LEU A 285 12.58 -9.39 -13.47
CA LEU A 285 11.24 -9.74 -13.92
C LEU A 285 10.47 -10.44 -12.81
N GLN A 286 9.19 -10.14 -12.72
CA GLN A 286 8.21 -10.81 -11.87
C GLN A 286 7.05 -11.30 -12.74
N SER A 287 6.69 -12.57 -12.63
CA SER A 287 5.45 -13.07 -13.21
C SER A 287 4.27 -12.55 -12.40
N LEU A 288 3.29 -11.92 -13.06
CA LEU A 288 2.01 -11.54 -12.43
C LEU A 288 0.91 -12.54 -12.78
N SER A 289 0.98 -13.13 -13.97
CA SER A 289 0.11 -14.22 -14.44
C SER A 289 0.78 -14.93 -15.62
N GLU A 290 0.16 -15.99 -16.13
CA GLU A 290 0.60 -16.66 -17.37
C GLU A 290 0.69 -15.73 -18.60
N LYS A 291 0.05 -14.54 -18.54
CA LYS A 291 -0.06 -13.61 -19.66
C LYS A 291 0.59 -12.26 -19.39
N LEU A 292 1.13 -12.02 -18.20
CA LEU A 292 1.62 -10.70 -17.80
C LEU A 292 2.87 -10.82 -16.93
N VAL A 293 3.92 -10.10 -17.32
CA VAL A 293 5.16 -9.98 -16.56
C VAL A 293 5.40 -8.52 -16.25
N ARG A 294 5.77 -8.23 -15.00
CA ARG A 294 6.26 -6.92 -14.58
C ARG A 294 7.77 -6.91 -14.62
N ALA A 295 8.36 -5.97 -15.33
CA ALA A 295 9.78 -5.68 -15.24
C ALA A 295 9.99 -4.51 -14.27
N TYR A 296 10.95 -4.66 -13.37
CA TYR A 296 11.46 -3.59 -12.52
C TYR A 296 12.82 -3.16 -13.05
N PHE A 297 12.96 -1.88 -13.38
CA PHE A 297 14.16 -1.28 -13.94
C PHE A 297 14.82 -0.43 -12.89
N LEU A 298 16.12 -0.65 -12.70
CA LEU A 298 16.93 0.06 -11.72
C LEU A 298 18.06 0.78 -12.45
N ASN A 299 18.45 1.93 -11.91
CA ASN A 299 19.67 2.63 -12.29
C ASN A 299 20.63 2.55 -11.10
N GLU A 300 21.65 1.70 -11.19
CA GLU A 300 22.66 1.50 -10.13
C GLU A 300 23.75 2.59 -10.12
N GLY A 301 23.65 3.62 -10.97
CA GLY A 301 24.67 4.64 -11.22
C GLY A 301 25.27 5.34 -9.97
N LYS A 302 26.54 5.78 -10.08
CA LYS A 302 27.45 6.52 -9.14
C LYS A 302 27.49 6.16 -7.64
N LYS A 303 26.37 5.86 -6.98
CA LYS A 303 26.27 5.55 -5.55
C LYS A 303 26.51 4.07 -5.23
N GLY A 304 26.71 3.24 -6.26
CA GLY A 304 27.06 1.83 -6.11
C GLY A 304 25.83 0.95 -5.88
N LYS A 305 26.10 -0.36 -5.85
CA LYS A 305 25.09 -1.41 -5.71
C LYS A 305 24.54 -1.46 -4.29
N ILE A 306 23.23 -1.32 -4.14
CA ILE A 306 22.54 -1.44 -2.84
C ILE A 306 22.35 -2.92 -2.47
N LEU A 307 22.20 -3.23 -1.19
CA LEU A 307 22.00 -4.58 -0.70
C LEU A 307 20.85 -5.31 -1.42
N LEU A 308 19.67 -4.71 -1.48
CA LEU A 308 18.49 -5.35 -2.08
C LEU A 308 18.70 -5.75 -3.55
N SER A 309 19.42 -4.94 -4.33
CA SER A 309 19.75 -5.26 -5.73
C SER A 309 20.65 -6.50 -5.86
N GLN A 310 21.51 -6.77 -4.88
CA GLN A 310 22.39 -7.94 -4.92
C GLN A 310 21.68 -9.20 -4.40
N MET A 311 20.56 -9.06 -3.69
CA MET A 311 19.73 -10.16 -3.22
C MET A 311 18.72 -10.67 -4.25
N LEU A 312 18.53 -9.95 -5.36
CA LEU A 312 17.50 -10.22 -6.35
C LEU A 312 18.10 -10.51 -7.72
N PRO A 313 17.43 -11.33 -8.56
CA PRO A 313 17.97 -11.79 -9.84
C PRO A 313 17.84 -10.68 -10.90
N LEU A 314 18.66 -9.64 -10.77
CA LEU A 314 18.80 -8.60 -11.78
C LEU A 314 19.71 -9.08 -12.92
N MET A 315 19.53 -8.52 -14.12
CA MET A 315 20.30 -8.87 -15.33
C MET A 315 21.82 -8.94 -15.12
N ASN A 316 22.36 -8.04 -14.28
CA ASN A 316 23.80 -7.93 -14.00
C ASN A 316 24.18 -8.36 -12.57
N SER A 317 23.34 -9.18 -11.93
CA SER A 317 23.51 -9.66 -10.55
C SER A 317 23.40 -11.18 -10.50
N THR A 318 24.16 -11.82 -9.60
CA THR A 318 24.08 -13.27 -9.36
C THR A 318 23.86 -13.50 -7.87
N PRO A 319 22.60 -13.53 -7.41
CA PRO A 319 22.30 -13.50 -5.97
C PRO A 319 22.79 -14.72 -5.19
N VAL A 320 22.98 -15.85 -5.89
CA VAL A 320 23.55 -17.08 -5.32
C VAL A 320 25.00 -16.87 -4.86
N ASP A 321 25.73 -15.94 -5.49
CA ASP A 321 27.14 -15.66 -5.20
C ASP A 321 27.30 -14.52 -4.18
N LEU A 322 26.21 -14.02 -3.59
CA LEU A 322 26.25 -12.97 -2.58
C LEU A 322 26.99 -13.47 -1.33
N GLN A 323 28.25 -13.07 -1.17
CA GLN A 323 29.05 -13.48 0.00
C GLN A 323 28.56 -12.88 1.31
N ALA A 324 27.92 -11.71 1.23
CA ALA A 324 27.51 -10.94 2.40
C ALA A 324 26.32 -11.57 3.16
N MET A 325 25.54 -12.46 2.51
CA MET A 325 24.43 -13.19 3.12
C MET A 325 24.23 -14.54 2.43
N GLN A 326 23.90 -15.57 3.20
CA GLN A 326 23.73 -16.91 2.64
C GLN A 326 22.31 -17.10 2.09
N LEU A 327 22.18 -17.32 0.78
CA LEU A 327 20.91 -17.78 0.19
C LEU A 327 20.58 -19.19 0.71
N VAL A 328 19.41 -19.36 1.32
CA VAL A 328 18.98 -20.66 1.87
C VAL A 328 17.81 -21.27 1.11
N HIS A 329 16.98 -20.43 0.47
CA HIS A 329 15.84 -20.91 -0.28
C HIS A 329 15.36 -19.85 -1.28
N LYS A 330 14.70 -20.28 -2.34
CA LYS A 330 13.98 -19.42 -3.27
C LYS A 330 12.80 -20.16 -3.88
N HIS A 331 11.71 -19.46 -4.11
CA HIS A 331 10.56 -19.98 -4.83
C HIS A 331 9.81 -18.81 -5.48
N GLY A 332 9.56 -18.93 -6.78
CA GLY A 332 8.95 -17.85 -7.54
C GLY A 332 9.75 -16.55 -7.47
N GLY A 333 9.07 -15.43 -7.18
CA GLY A 333 9.69 -14.13 -6.92
C GLY A 333 10.37 -13.99 -5.55
N TYR A 334 10.19 -14.92 -4.62
CA TYR A 334 10.71 -14.79 -3.25
C TYR A 334 12.09 -15.41 -3.06
N TRP A 335 12.96 -14.66 -2.38
CA TRP A 335 14.32 -15.07 -2.04
C TRP A 335 14.53 -14.99 -0.53
N VAL A 336 15.03 -16.07 0.06
CA VAL A 336 15.23 -16.21 1.50
C VAL A 336 16.70 -16.33 1.82
N TYR A 337 17.24 -15.38 2.57
CA TYR A 337 18.63 -15.36 3.01
C TYR A 337 18.72 -15.53 4.52
N LYS A 338 19.75 -16.25 4.97
CA LYS A 338 20.17 -16.24 6.37
C LYS A 338 21.04 -15.01 6.61
N ILE A 339 20.69 -14.22 7.62
CA ILE A 339 21.50 -13.08 8.05
C ILE A 339 22.70 -13.65 8.82
N PRO A 340 23.96 -13.29 8.49
CA PRO A 340 25.15 -13.78 9.19
C PRO A 340 25.09 -13.47 10.67
N GLY A 341 25.45 -14.42 11.54
CA GLY A 341 25.62 -14.18 12.97
C GLY A 341 26.86 -13.34 13.27
N ASN A 342 26.99 -12.90 14.53
CA ASN A 342 28.23 -12.30 15.01
C ASN A 342 29.30 -13.36 15.30
#